data_AF-A0A3B0U1Z1-F1
#
_entry.id   AF-A0A3B0U1Z1-F1
#
_cell.length_a   1.000
_cell.length_b   1.000
_cell.length_c   1.000
_cell.angle_alpha   90.00
_cell.angle_beta   90.00
_cell.angle_gamma   90.00
#
_symmetry.space_group_name_H-M   'P 1'
#
loop_
_entity.id
_entity.type
_entity.pdbx_description
1 polymer ?
#
loop_
_entity_poly.entity_id
_entity_poly.type
_entity_poly.pdbx_seq_one_letter_code
_entity_poly.pdbx_strand_id
1 'polypeptide(L)'
;MDDLEKSWASVSWEAVVERNPEVIVIINYGKVTAEQKRQFMLTNPAFAQIDAVKNNRFVTLQYVEATPGPRNIEAIKTLAWAFWDK
;
A
#
# COMPACT_ATOMS: atom_id res chain seq x y z
N MET A 1 12.30 -3.75 -7.40
CA MET A 1 11.42 -4.93 -7.46
C MET A 1 11.53 -5.45 -8.87
N ASP A 2 12.62 -6.17 -9.14
CA ASP A 2 12.82 -6.94 -10.37
C ASP A 2 12.82 -8.45 -10.04
N ASP A 3 12.40 -8.80 -8.82
CA ASP A 3 12.58 -10.10 -8.17
C ASP A 3 11.31 -10.96 -8.10
N LEU A 4 10.19 -10.48 -8.66
CA LEU A 4 8.89 -11.15 -8.62
C LEU A 4 8.30 -11.27 -10.03
N GLU A 5 8.35 -12.46 -10.61
CA GLU A 5 7.73 -12.77 -11.92
C GLU A 5 6.19 -12.95 -11.83
N LYS A 6 5.52 -12.29 -10.88
CA LYS A 6 4.07 -12.40 -10.66
C LYS A 6 3.46 -11.03 -10.37
N SER A 7 2.30 -10.75 -10.97
CA SER A 7 1.54 -9.51 -10.73
C SER A 7 0.97 -9.41 -9.30
N TRP A 8 0.79 -10.55 -8.62
CA TRP A 8 0.41 -10.65 -7.22
C TRP A 8 1.17 -11.79 -6.55
N ALA A 9 1.74 -11.52 -5.39
CA ALA A 9 2.43 -12.52 -4.58
C ALA A 9 2.21 -12.25 -3.08
N SER A 10 2.30 -13.30 -2.30
CA SER A 10 2.39 -13.19 -0.84
C SER A 10 3.84 -13.04 -0.44
N VAL A 11 4.12 -12.08 0.45
CA VAL A 11 5.44 -11.86 1.06
C VAL A 11 5.32 -11.93 2.58
N SER A 12 6.44 -12.19 3.26
CA SER A 12 6.46 -12.17 4.73
C SER A 12 6.45 -10.74 5.27
N TRP A 13 5.95 -10.56 6.49
CA TRP A 13 5.94 -9.25 7.14
C TRP A 13 7.34 -8.79 7.52
N GLU A 14 8.24 -9.71 7.83
CA GLU A 14 9.65 -9.45 8.11
C GLU A 14 10.33 -8.78 6.92
N ALA A 15 10.08 -9.27 5.69
CA ALA A 15 10.62 -8.67 4.48
C ALA A 15 10.06 -7.26 4.22
N VAL A 16 8.79 -7.01 4.58
CA VAL A 16 8.19 -5.67 4.48
C VAL A 16 8.82 -4.70 5.47
N VAL A 17 9.03 -5.14 6.72
CA VAL A 17 9.69 -4.34 7.76
C VAL A 17 11.13 -4.03 7.36
N GLU A 18 11.89 -5.02 6.89
CA GLU A 18 13.28 -4.87 6.45
C GLU A 18 13.41 -3.87 5.29
N ARG A 19 12.46 -3.90 4.34
CA ARG A 19 12.45 -2.96 3.20
C ARG A 19 11.99 -1.54 3.56
N ASN A 20 11.40 -1.34 4.75
CA ASN A 20 10.98 -0.05 5.29
C ASN A 20 10.31 0.88 4.25
N PRO A 21 9.10 0.57 3.76
CA PRO A 21 8.45 1.37 2.73
C PRO A 21 8.12 2.79 3.21
N GLU A 22 8.29 3.77 2.32
CA GLU A 22 7.95 5.18 2.56
C GLU A 22 6.46 5.49 2.37
N VAL A 23 5.76 4.67 1.56
CA VAL A 23 4.31 4.77 1.29
C VAL A 23 3.72 3.36 1.24
N ILE A 24 2.53 3.19 1.82
CA ILE A 24 1.75 1.94 1.72
C ILE A 24 0.51 2.17 0.85
N VAL A 25 0.40 1.42 -0.24
CA VAL A 25 -0.79 1.38 -1.10
C VAL A 25 -1.73 0.28 -0.62
N ILE A 26 -2.92 0.65 -0.14
CA ILE A 26 -3.96 -0.28 0.29
C ILE A 26 -4.94 -0.51 -0.86
N ILE A 27 -5.11 -1.78 -1.25
CA ILE A 27 -6.15 -2.16 -2.19
C ILE A 27 -7.43 -2.49 -1.41
N ASN A 28 -8.44 -1.64 -1.58
CA ASN A 28 -9.75 -1.78 -0.96
C ASN A 28 -10.59 -2.80 -1.73
N TYR A 29 -10.59 -4.03 -1.24
CA TYR A 29 -11.40 -5.12 -1.77
C TYR A 29 -11.64 -6.16 -0.67
N GLY A 30 -12.71 -6.94 -0.83
CA GLY A 30 -13.08 -8.02 0.09
C GLY A 30 -13.86 -7.51 1.30
N LYS A 31 -13.86 -8.32 2.36
CA LYS A 31 -14.65 -8.04 3.58
C LYS A 31 -13.95 -7.08 4.54
N VAL A 32 -12.62 -6.99 4.47
CA VAL A 32 -11.82 -6.11 5.34
C VAL A 32 -11.63 -4.78 4.63
N THR A 33 -12.12 -3.70 5.22
CA THR A 33 -12.05 -2.37 4.63
C THR A 33 -10.62 -1.84 4.60
N ALA A 34 -10.33 -0.88 3.71
CA ALA A 34 -9.04 -0.21 3.71
C ALA A 34 -8.70 0.43 5.07
N GLU A 35 -9.69 1.01 5.75
CA GLU A 35 -9.51 1.60 7.08
C GLU A 35 -9.14 0.55 8.13
N GLN A 36 -9.76 -0.63 8.09
CA GLN A 36 -9.38 -1.73 8.98
C GLN A 36 -7.94 -2.22 8.72
N LYS A 37 -7.52 -2.29 7.44
CA LYS A 37 -6.14 -2.63 7.07
C LYS A 37 -5.14 -1.57 7.56
N ARG A 38 -5.48 -0.28 7.38
CA ARG A 38 -4.68 0.85 7.87
C ARG A 38 -4.55 0.78 9.40
N GLN A 39 -5.66 0.61 10.10
CA GLN A 39 -5.68 0.56 11.56
C GLN A 39 -4.88 -0.61 12.09
N PHE A 40 -4.98 -1.79 11.45
CA PHE A 40 -4.12 -2.93 11.79
C PHE A 40 -2.63 -2.59 11.68
N MET A 41 -2.24 -1.83 10.66
CA MET A 41 -0.84 -1.43 10.50
C MET A 41 -0.40 -0.39 11.54
N LEU A 42 -1.27 0.58 11.85
CA LEU A 42 -1.01 1.64 12.83
C LEU A 42 -0.92 1.11 14.28
N THR A 43 -1.67 0.07 14.63
CA THR A 43 -1.73 -0.44 16.01
C THR A 43 -0.78 -1.61 16.28
N ASN A 44 -0.18 -2.21 15.25
CA ASN A 44 0.73 -3.33 15.42
C ASN A 44 2.15 -2.84 15.74
N PRO A 45 2.71 -3.16 16.93
CA PRO A 45 4.05 -2.71 17.32
C PRO A 45 5.16 -3.16 16.36
N ALA A 46 4.98 -4.28 15.67
CA ALA A 46 5.95 -4.79 14.70
C ALA A 46 6.15 -3.85 13.50
N PHE A 47 5.18 -2.98 13.21
CA PHE A 47 5.23 -2.04 12.09
C PHE A 47 5.52 -0.61 12.52
N ALA A 48 5.64 -0.35 13.83
CA ALA A 48 5.78 0.99 14.38
C ALA A 48 7.06 1.73 13.91
N GLN A 49 8.05 0.99 13.40
CA GLN A 49 9.28 1.58 12.85
C GLN A 49 9.27 1.77 11.33
N ILE A 50 8.23 1.29 10.63
CA ILE A 50 8.09 1.51 9.20
C ILE A 50 7.78 2.99 8.94
N ASP A 51 8.52 3.64 8.04
CA ASP A 51 8.40 5.07 7.79
C ASP A 51 7.02 5.45 7.24
N ALA A 52 6.39 4.64 6.39
CA ALA A 52 5.01 4.86 5.99
C ALA A 52 4.03 4.85 7.18
N VAL A 53 4.25 3.99 8.17
CA VAL A 53 3.38 3.89 9.36
C VAL A 53 3.60 5.08 10.29
N LYS A 54 4.86 5.39 10.61
CA LYS A 54 5.24 6.54 11.46
C LYS A 54 4.71 7.87 10.92
N ASN A 55 4.79 8.05 9.61
CA ASN A 55 4.39 9.29 8.95
C ASN A 55 2.94 9.22 8.43
N ASN A 56 2.20 8.16 8.75
CA ASN A 56 0.80 7.98 8.36
C ASN A 56 0.56 8.08 6.83
N ARG A 57 1.52 7.62 6.02
CA ARG A 57 1.54 7.70 4.54
C ARG A 57 0.88 6.47 3.91
N PHE A 58 -0.45 6.50 3.86
CA PHE A 58 -1.27 5.47 3.22
C PHE A 58 -2.06 6.07 2.06
N VAL A 59 -2.09 5.38 0.92
CA VAL A 59 -2.95 5.70 -0.22
C VAL A 59 -3.85 4.51 -0.50
N THR A 60 -5.13 4.75 -0.79
CA THR A 60 -6.09 3.68 -1.05
C THR A 60 -6.50 3.69 -2.52
N LEU A 61 -6.49 2.51 -3.14
CA LEU A 61 -7.09 2.28 -4.45
C LEU A 61 -8.20 1.23 -4.32
N GLN A 62 -9.23 1.31 -5.16
CA GLN A 62 -10.19 0.23 -5.36
C GLN A 62 -9.55 -0.88 -6.21
N TYR A 63 -10.05 -2.11 -6.09
CA TYR A 63 -9.53 -3.25 -6.87
C TYR A 63 -9.38 -2.97 -8.37
N VAL A 64 -10.43 -2.38 -8.97
CA VAL A 64 -10.49 -2.04 -10.40
C VAL A 64 -9.51 -0.95 -10.84
N GLU A 65 -8.95 -0.19 -9.89
CA GLU A 65 -7.91 0.82 -10.15
C GLU A 65 -6.50 0.22 -10.12
N ALA A 66 -6.35 -0.95 -9.49
CA ALA A 66 -5.09 -1.71 -9.42
C ALA A 66 -4.97 -2.80 -10.52
N THR A 67 -5.97 -2.93 -11.39
CA THR A 67 -5.97 -3.84 -12.54
C THR A 67 -5.98 -3.05 -13.85
N PRO A 68 -5.44 -3.59 -14.96
CA PRO A 68 -5.45 -2.91 -16.25
C PRO A 68 -6.85 -2.46 -16.68
N GLY A 69 -7.01 -1.17 -16.98
CA GLY A 69 -8.28 -0.61 -17.42
C GLY A 69 -8.29 0.92 -17.47
N PRO A 70 -9.38 1.53 -17.99
CA PRO A 70 -9.47 2.98 -18.19
C PRO A 70 -9.34 3.78 -16.88
N ARG A 71 -9.64 3.17 -15.72
CA ARG A 71 -9.49 3.81 -14.41
C ARG A 71 -8.04 4.01 -13.97
N ASN A 72 -7.05 3.39 -14.64
CA ASN A 72 -5.65 3.59 -14.29
C ASN A 72 -5.18 5.04 -14.54
N ILE A 73 -5.83 5.79 -15.44
CA ILE A 73 -5.51 7.21 -15.70
C ILE A 73 -5.70 8.06 -14.44
N GLU A 74 -6.78 7.82 -13.69
CA GLU A 74 -7.01 8.53 -12.43
C GLU A 74 -6.19 7.90 -11.30
N ALA A 75 -6.05 6.57 -11.27
CA ALA A 75 -5.24 5.90 -10.26
C ALA A 75 -3.78 6.38 -10.25
N ILE A 76 -3.17 6.58 -11.43
CA ILE A 76 -1.77 7.06 -11.50
C ILE A 76 -1.62 8.49 -11.02
N LYS A 77 -2.64 9.35 -11.22
CA LYS A 77 -2.64 10.72 -10.66
C LYS A 77 -2.71 10.68 -9.13
N THR A 78 -3.59 9.83 -8.59
CA THR A 78 -3.71 9.61 -7.13
C THR A 78 -2.40 9.13 -6.53
N LEU A 79 -1.75 8.14 -7.17
CA LEU A 79 -0.45 7.65 -6.72
C LEU A 79 0.64 8.71 -6.83
N ALA A 80 0.67 9.48 -7.92
CA ALA A 80 1.64 10.55 -8.09
C ALA A 80 1.50 11.61 -7.00
N TRP A 81 0.28 12.04 -6.70
CA TRP A 81 0.02 12.94 -5.59
C TRP A 81 0.52 12.36 -4.25
N ALA A 82 0.21 11.10 -3.95
CA ALA A 82 0.65 10.46 -2.71
C ALA A 82 2.18 10.27 -2.59
N PHE A 83 2.89 10.14 -3.71
CA PHE A 83 4.34 9.93 -3.72
C PHE A 83 5.12 11.24 -3.57
N TRP A 84 4.61 12.32 -4.15
CA TRP A 84 5.36 13.57 -4.30
C TRP A 84 4.77 14.79 -3.59
N ASP A 85 3.50 14.79 -3.22
CA ASP A 85 2.93 15.88 -2.42
C ASP A 85 3.40 15.71 -0.96
N LYS A 86 4.19 16.67 -0.49
CA LYS A 86 4.75 16.71 0.88
C LYS A 86 3.92 17.60 1.77
#